data_AF-X1RFF1-F1
#
_entry.id   AF-X1RFF1-F1
#
_cell.length_a   1.000
_cell.length_b   1.000
_cell.length_c   1.000
_cell.angle_alpha   90.00
_cell.angle_beta   90.00
_cell.angle_gamma   90.00
#
_symmetry.space_group_name_H-M   'P 1'
#
loop_
_entity.id
_entity.type
_entity.pdbx_description
1 polymer ?
#
loop_
_entity_poly.entity_id
_entity_poly.type
_entity_poly.pdbx_seq_one_letter_code
_entity_poly.pdbx_strand_id
1 'polypeptide(L)'
;MHTTVEHLVAREIKYLTVWGFSTDNWRRSGSEVNNLFQLLAAWIEKDTLWVHRQGVRLRHIGHLEELPQDLQVAINKAIELTSDNTGMTFTLAFNYSGRAEIVDAARQLIADNYPLHILDEHAFSRHLYTDGMPDVDLVIRTAGEVRLSN
;
A
#
# COMPACT_ATOMS: atom_id res chain seq x y z
N MET A 1 14.90 -5.12 2.36
CA MET A 1 14.05 -4.50 1.33
C MET A 1 14.84 -4.11 0.08
N HIS A 2 15.97 -3.39 0.20
CA HIS A 2 16.80 -2.97 -0.95
C HIS A 2 17.11 -4.09 -1.94
N THR A 3 17.70 -5.20 -1.49
CA THR A 3 18.04 -6.33 -2.36
C THR A 3 16.84 -6.90 -3.12
N THR A 4 15.66 -6.93 -2.49
CA THR A 4 14.42 -7.37 -3.14
C THR A 4 14.01 -6.38 -4.23
N VAL A 5 14.01 -5.08 -3.92
CA VAL A 5 13.66 -4.03 -4.88
C VAL A 5 14.65 -4.02 -6.05
N GLU A 6 15.96 -4.08 -5.80
CA GLU A 6 17.00 -4.15 -6.84
C GLU A 6 16.78 -5.33 -7.78
N HIS A 7 16.51 -6.51 -7.22
CA HIS A 7 16.27 -7.72 -8.01
C HIS A 7 15.01 -7.65 -8.86
N LEU A 8 13.94 -7.02 -8.35
CA LEU A 8 12.67 -6.86 -9.07
C LEU A 8 12.79 -5.80 -10.17
N VAL A 9 13.46 -4.68 -9.89
CA VAL A 9 13.77 -3.64 -10.88
C VAL A 9 14.63 -4.22 -12.00
N ALA A 10 15.67 -4.99 -11.68
CA ALA A 10 16.53 -5.64 -12.68
C ALA A 10 15.80 -6.70 -13.54
N ARG A 11 14.64 -7.17 -13.08
CA ARG A 11 13.75 -8.10 -13.81
C ARG A 11 12.56 -7.40 -14.46
N GLU A 12 12.58 -6.07 -14.46
CA GLU A 12 11.55 -5.21 -15.06
C GLU A 12 10.14 -5.43 -14.50
N ILE A 13 10.03 -5.93 -13.27
CA ILE A 13 8.76 -6.02 -12.56
C ILE A 13 8.22 -4.59 -12.34
N LYS A 14 6.98 -4.36 -12.78
CA LYS A 14 6.38 -3.01 -12.79
C LYS A 14 5.64 -2.66 -11.52
N TYR A 15 5.15 -3.65 -10.78
CA TYR A 15 4.38 -3.45 -9.56
C TYR A 15 4.87 -4.37 -8.46
N LEU A 16 5.08 -3.80 -7.28
CA LEU A 16 5.36 -4.51 -6.05
C LEU A 16 4.44 -3.96 -4.98
N THR A 17 3.65 -4.83 -4.34
CA THR A 17 2.91 -4.48 -3.13
C THR A 17 3.51 -5.24 -1.96
N VAL A 18 3.94 -4.53 -0.92
CA VAL A 18 4.38 -5.15 0.34
C VAL A 18 3.34 -4.89 1.40
N TRP A 19 2.86 -5.98 2.00
CA TRP A 19 1.97 -5.92 3.14
C TRP A 19 2.75 -5.87 4.45
N GLY A 20 2.93 -4.66 4.97
CA GLY A 20 3.70 -4.43 6.19
C GLY A 20 2.87 -4.39 7.48
N PHE A 21 1.60 -3.97 7.40
CA PHE A 21 0.72 -3.88 8.56
C PHE A 21 -0.75 -4.02 8.16
N SER A 22 -1.44 -5.02 8.70
CA SER A 22 -2.88 -5.22 8.54
C SER A 22 -3.67 -4.48 9.62
N THR A 23 -4.93 -4.15 9.35
CA THR A 23 -5.86 -3.62 10.36
C THR A 23 -6.02 -4.56 11.58
N ASP A 24 -5.83 -5.87 11.40
CA ASP A 24 -5.88 -6.84 12.52
C ASP A 24 -4.67 -6.74 13.46
N ASN A 25 -3.59 -6.05 13.07
CA ASN A 25 -2.42 -5.88 13.91
C ASN A 25 -2.62 -4.87 15.06
N TRP A 26 -3.69 -4.07 15.03
CA TRP A 26 -4.12 -3.24 16.16
C TRP A 26 -4.45 -4.03 17.43
N ARG A 27 -4.67 -5.35 17.34
CA ARG A 27 -4.92 -6.23 18.50
C ARG A 27 -3.67 -6.52 19.33
N ARG A 28 -2.48 -6.10 18.87
CA ARG A 28 -1.21 -6.24 19.60
C ARG A 28 -1.11 -5.20 20.72
N SER A 29 -0.13 -5.36 21.61
CA SER A 29 0.08 -4.39 22.69
C SER A 29 0.42 -3.00 22.12
N GLY A 30 -0.10 -1.93 22.73
CA GLY A 30 0.08 -0.57 22.21
C GLY A 30 1.56 -0.12 22.11
N SER A 31 2.44 -0.61 22.98
CA SER A 31 3.87 -0.36 22.90
C SER A 31 4.54 -1.06 21.71
N GLU A 32 4.16 -2.29 21.39
CA GLU A 32 4.67 -3.02 20.22
C GLU A 32 4.26 -2.33 18.92
N VAL A 33 2.99 -1.93 18.84
CA VAL A 33 2.44 -1.23 17.66
C VAL A 33 3.15 0.11 17.44
N ASN A 34 3.33 0.91 18.50
CA ASN A 34 4.04 2.19 18.39
C ASN A 34 5.49 2.03 17.98
N ASN A 35 6.22 1.05 18.54
CA ASN A 35 7.61 0.79 18.17
C ASN A 35 7.72 0.38 16.69
N LEU A 36 6.77 -0.44 16.20
CA LEU A 36 6.74 -0.83 14.79
C LEU A 36 6.52 0.38 13.88
N PHE A 37 5.58 1.26 14.21
CA PHE A 37 5.34 2.47 13.42
C PHE A 37 6.54 3.42 13.38
N GLN A 38 7.24 3.61 14.51
CA GLN A 38 8.47 4.39 14.55
C GLN A 38 9.57 3.79 13.67
N LEU A 39 9.74 2.47 13.70
CA LEU A 39 10.69 1.78 12.83
C LEU A 39 10.32 1.93 11.35
N LEU A 40 9.04 1.85 11.02
CA LEU A 40 8.54 2.05 9.66
C LEU A 40 8.76 3.50 9.19
N ALA A 41 8.48 4.49 10.02
CA ALA A 41 8.70 5.90 9.70
C ALA A 41 10.19 6.17 9.43
N ALA A 42 11.07 5.71 10.33
CA ALA A 42 12.52 5.84 10.16
C ALA A 42 13.04 5.11 8.91
N TRP A 43 12.47 3.94 8.60
CA TRP A 43 12.79 3.19 7.38
C TRP A 43 12.41 3.97 6.12
N ILE A 44 11.18 4.49 6.06
CA ILE A 44 10.71 5.30 4.93
C ILE A 44 11.61 6.51 4.75
N GLU A 45 11.85 7.30 5.81
CA GLU A 45 12.66 8.52 5.70
C GLU A 45 14.08 8.22 5.20
N LYS A 46 14.70 7.16 5.70
CA LYS A 46 16.05 6.78 5.32
C LYS A 46 16.14 6.27 3.88
N ASP A 47 15.21 5.42 3.48
CA ASP A 47 15.33 4.65 2.24
C ASP A 47 14.61 5.32 1.05
N THR A 48 13.74 6.30 1.27
CA THR A 48 13.03 7.04 0.20
C THR A 48 13.98 7.63 -0.83
N LEU A 49 15.09 8.26 -0.43
CA LEU A 49 16.05 8.81 -1.38
C LEU A 49 16.72 7.74 -2.24
N TRP A 50 16.93 6.54 -1.66
CA TRP A 50 17.47 5.42 -2.41
C TRP A 50 16.44 4.89 -3.41
N VAL A 51 15.19 4.69 -2.98
CA VAL A 51 14.06 4.29 -3.83
C VAL A 51 13.87 5.27 -4.99
N HIS A 52 13.91 6.57 -4.71
CA HIS A 52 13.80 7.63 -5.71
C HIS A 52 14.90 7.52 -6.77
N ARG A 53 16.17 7.31 -6.36
CA ARG A 53 17.29 7.11 -7.30
C ARG A 53 17.17 5.87 -8.17
N GLN A 54 16.41 4.86 -7.74
CA GLN A 54 16.09 3.68 -8.58
C GLN A 54 14.96 3.96 -9.59
N GLY A 55 14.43 5.19 -9.64
CA GLY A 55 13.29 5.54 -10.48
C GLY A 55 12.00 4.84 -10.05
N VAL A 56 11.90 4.42 -8.79
CA VAL A 56 10.72 3.72 -8.25
C VAL A 56 9.73 4.76 -7.72
N ARG A 57 8.45 4.59 -8.06
CA ARG A 57 7.34 5.42 -7.57
C ARG A 57 6.71 4.77 -6.35
N LEU A 58 6.67 5.48 -5.22
CA LEU A 58 6.00 5.00 -4.02
C LEU A 58 4.51 5.30 -4.06
N ARG A 59 3.71 4.35 -3.56
CA ARG A 59 2.27 4.50 -3.31
C ARG A 59 1.95 3.93 -1.93
N HIS A 60 0.90 4.42 -1.31
CA HIS A 60 0.32 3.83 -0.10
C HIS A 60 -1.12 3.37 -0.40
N ILE A 61 -1.53 2.27 0.23
CA ILE A 61 -2.93 1.82 0.28
C ILE A 61 -3.29 1.44 1.73
N GLY A 62 -4.54 1.71 2.12
CA GLY A 62 -5.06 1.56 3.48
C GLY A 62 -5.46 2.89 4.11
N HIS A 63 -5.85 2.88 5.39
CA HIS A 63 -6.29 4.08 6.12
C HIS A 63 -5.09 4.84 6.68
N LEU A 64 -4.63 5.86 5.94
CA LEU A 64 -3.47 6.68 6.28
C LEU A 64 -3.73 7.53 7.52
N GLU A 65 -4.91 8.12 7.61
CA GLU A 65 -5.38 9.03 8.64
C GLU A 65 -5.43 8.41 10.05
N GLU A 66 -5.50 7.08 10.14
CA GLU A 66 -5.48 6.33 11.40
C GLU A 66 -4.05 6.01 11.88
N LEU A 67 -3.03 6.24 11.04
CA LEU A 67 -1.64 6.00 11.43
C LEU A 67 -1.11 7.14 12.33
N PRO A 68 -0.05 6.91 13.10
CA PRO A 68 0.64 7.99 13.82
C PRO A 68 1.08 9.13 12.89
N GLN A 69 1.00 10.37 13.38
CA GLN A 69 1.23 11.58 12.57
C GLN A 69 2.63 11.62 11.93
N ASP A 70 3.65 11.15 12.63
CA ASP A 70 5.03 11.03 12.13
C ASP A 70 5.11 10.08 10.92
N LEU A 71 4.46 8.91 11.01
CA LEU A 71 4.39 7.95 9.91
C LEU A 71 3.59 8.50 8.72
N GLN A 72 2.47 9.19 8.96
CA GLN A 72 1.70 9.86 7.90
C GLN A 72 2.57 10.86 7.13
N VAL A 73 3.31 11.71 7.86
CA VAL A 73 4.20 12.71 7.27
C VAL A 73 5.31 12.05 6.46
N ALA A 74 5.93 10.98 6.98
CA ALA A 74 6.98 10.24 6.26
C ALA A 74 6.46 9.63 4.96
N ILE A 75 5.30 8.96 5.00
CA ILE A 75 4.66 8.35 3.82
C ILE A 75 4.34 9.41 2.76
N ASN A 76 3.68 10.51 3.14
CA ASN A 76 3.27 11.55 2.21
C ASN A 76 4.48 12.20 1.52
N LYS A 77 5.54 12.54 2.27
CA LYS A 77 6.78 13.07 1.70
C LYS A 77 7.41 12.10 0.70
N ALA A 78 7.37 10.81 0.99
CA ALA A 78 7.95 9.79 0.14
C ALA A 78 7.16 9.59 -1.17
N ILE A 79 5.83 9.60 -1.10
CA ILE A 79 4.94 9.57 -2.26
C ILE A 79 5.16 10.82 -3.12
N GLU A 80 5.17 12.01 -2.51
CA GLU A 80 5.39 13.27 -3.23
C GLU A 80 6.73 13.28 -3.96
N LEU A 81 7.82 12.95 -3.26
CA LEU A 81 9.17 12.93 -3.85
C LEU A 81 9.30 11.97 -5.04
N THR A 82 8.53 10.88 -5.05
CA THR A 82 8.64 9.82 -6.06
C THR A 82 7.51 9.84 -7.08
N SER A 83 6.62 10.82 -7.04
CA SER A 83 5.39 10.88 -7.85
C SER A 83 5.64 10.86 -9.36
N ASP A 84 6.68 11.56 -9.82
CA ASP A 84 7.08 11.65 -11.23
C ASP A 84 7.92 10.47 -11.73
N ASN A 85 8.26 9.53 -10.85
CA ASN A 85 9.05 8.36 -11.23
C ASN A 85 8.22 7.41 -12.12
N THR A 86 8.84 6.93 -13.20
CA THR A 86 8.18 6.11 -14.23
C THR A 86 8.62 4.64 -14.23
N GLY A 87 9.50 4.26 -13.30
CA GLY A 87 9.92 2.87 -13.11
C GLY A 87 8.88 2.03 -12.39
N MET A 88 9.34 1.10 -11.55
CA MET A 88 8.45 0.24 -10.77
C MET A 88 7.59 1.09 -9.83
N THR A 89 6.29 0.77 -9.72
CA THR A 89 5.44 1.27 -8.64
C THR A 89 5.56 0.33 -7.44
N PHE A 90 6.06 0.85 -6.32
CA PHE A 90 6.17 0.13 -5.06
C PHE A 90 5.10 0.65 -4.09
N THR A 91 4.07 -0.16 -3.89
CA THR A 91 2.93 0.10 -3.00
C THR A 91 3.17 -0.46 -1.60
N LEU A 92 3.04 0.41 -0.60
CA LEU A 92 3.04 0.07 0.82
C LEU A 92 1.60 -0.12 1.30
N ALA A 93 1.23 -1.36 1.62
CA ALA A 93 -0.07 -1.67 2.19
C ALA A 93 0.02 -1.61 3.73
N PHE A 94 -0.24 -0.43 4.29
CA PHE A 94 -0.18 -0.15 5.73
C PHE A 94 -1.55 0.26 6.25
N ASN A 95 -1.94 -0.32 7.37
CA ASN A 95 -3.31 -0.28 7.87
C ASN A 95 -4.31 -0.66 6.76
N TYR A 96 -3.94 -1.71 6.02
CA TYR A 96 -4.68 -2.18 4.85
C TYR A 96 -5.46 -3.46 5.16
N SER A 97 -6.64 -3.56 4.54
CA SER A 97 -7.56 -4.70 4.60
C SER A 97 -8.38 -4.73 3.31
N GLY A 98 -8.34 -5.83 2.55
CA GLY A 98 -9.11 -5.94 1.30
C GLY A 98 -10.63 -5.81 1.53
N ARG A 99 -11.14 -6.39 2.63
CA ARG A 99 -12.55 -6.20 3.02
C ARG A 99 -12.90 -4.75 3.36
N ALA A 100 -12.00 -4.03 4.04
CA ALA A 100 -12.26 -2.64 4.38
C ALA A 100 -12.24 -1.76 3.11
N GLU A 101 -11.30 -2.01 2.20
CA GLU A 101 -11.24 -1.36 0.89
C GLU A 101 -12.55 -1.55 0.09
N ILE A 102 -13.09 -2.78 0.04
CA ILE A 102 -14.37 -3.06 -0.62
C ILE A 102 -15.53 -2.26 0.01
N VAL A 103 -15.56 -2.18 1.35
CA VAL A 103 -16.59 -1.41 2.06
C VAL A 103 -16.45 0.08 1.79
N ASP A 104 -15.24 0.60 1.72
CA ASP A 104 -15.02 2.02 1.46
C ASP A 104 -15.33 2.40 0.01
N ALA A 105 -14.97 1.55 -0.95
CA ALA A 105 -15.38 1.71 -2.35
C ALA A 105 -16.92 1.74 -2.47
N ALA A 106 -17.63 0.84 -1.79
CA ALA A 106 -19.08 0.84 -1.76
C ALA A 106 -19.67 2.10 -1.09
N ARG A 107 -19.07 2.60 0.00
CA ARG A 107 -19.48 3.85 0.65
C ARG A 107 -19.32 5.05 -0.26
N GLN A 108 -18.20 5.14 -0.99
CA GLN A 108 -17.95 6.21 -1.96
C GLN A 108 -19.00 6.18 -3.08
N LEU A 109 -19.24 5.01 -3.69
CA LEU A 109 -20.28 4.85 -4.72
C LEU A 109 -21.67 5.30 -4.26
N ILE A 110 -22.05 4.99 -3.02
CA ILE A 110 -23.33 5.42 -2.43
C ILE A 110 -23.34 6.93 -2.20
N ALA A 111 -22.26 7.50 -1.64
CA ALA A 111 -22.14 8.93 -1.38
C ALA A 111 -22.20 9.76 -2.67
N ASP A 112 -21.62 9.24 -3.75
CA ASP A 112 -21.61 9.84 -5.08
C ASP A 112 -22.93 9.63 -5.84
N ASN A 113 -23.90 8.92 -5.23
CA ASN A 113 -25.18 8.55 -5.84
C ASN A 113 -24.98 7.84 -7.20
N TYR A 114 -24.01 6.93 -7.27
CA TYR A 114 -23.61 6.29 -8.51
C TYR A 114 -24.75 5.42 -9.09
N PRO A 115 -25.08 5.55 -10.39
CA PRO A 115 -26.17 4.81 -11.01
C PRO A 115 -25.92 3.29 -11.06
N LEU A 116 -26.65 2.55 -10.22
CA LEU A 116 -26.46 1.09 -10.06
C LEU A 116 -26.69 0.27 -11.34
N HIS A 117 -27.47 0.76 -12.30
CA HIS A 117 -27.74 0.07 -13.55
C HIS A 117 -26.55 0.07 -14.53
N ILE A 118 -25.54 0.92 -14.29
CA ILE A 118 -24.27 0.91 -15.02
C ILE A 118 -23.08 0.55 -14.14
N LEU A 119 -23.30 0.17 -12.88
CA LEU A 119 -22.25 -0.30 -12.00
C LEU A 119 -21.84 -1.72 -12.43
N ASP A 120 -20.62 -1.85 -12.90
CA ASP A 120 -19.97 -3.12 -13.23
C ASP A 120 -18.63 -3.28 -12.46
N GLU A 121 -17.92 -4.38 -12.68
CA GLU A 121 -16.64 -4.66 -12.04
C GLU A 121 -15.57 -3.61 -12.36
N HIS A 122 -15.58 -3.06 -13.58
CA HIS A 122 -14.63 -2.02 -13.99
C HIS A 122 -14.95 -0.71 -13.27
N ALA A 123 -16.20 -0.27 -13.22
CA ALA A 123 -16.61 0.91 -12.47
C ALA A 123 -16.31 0.75 -10.97
N PHE A 124 -16.50 -0.44 -10.40
CA PHE A 124 -16.16 -0.72 -9.00
C PHE A 124 -14.66 -0.64 -8.74
N SER A 125 -13.81 -1.21 -9.62
CA SER A 125 -12.35 -1.20 -9.44
C SER A 125 -11.74 0.21 -9.45
N ARG A 126 -12.38 1.17 -10.14
CA ARG A 126 -12.00 2.60 -10.09
C ARG A 126 -12.13 3.24 -8.71
N HIS A 127 -12.89 2.63 -7.78
CA HIS A 127 -13.10 3.11 -6.41
C HIS A 127 -12.24 2.33 -5.38
N LEU A 128 -11.48 1.34 -5.82
CA LEU A 128 -10.51 0.64 -4.97
C LEU A 128 -9.26 1.52 -4.76
N TYR A 129 -8.56 1.31 -3.64
CA TYR A 129 -7.28 1.97 -3.38
C TYR A 129 -6.22 1.60 -4.44
N THR A 130 -6.42 0.46 -5.10
CA THR A 130 -5.59 -0.07 -6.19
C THR A 130 -5.93 0.50 -7.57
N ASP A 131 -6.81 1.51 -7.68
CA ASP A 131 -7.13 2.12 -8.98
C ASP A 131 -5.87 2.52 -9.79
N GLY A 132 -5.86 2.12 -11.06
CA GLY A 132 -4.74 2.31 -11.99
C GLY A 132 -3.61 1.29 -11.83
N MET A 133 -3.78 0.24 -11.03
CA MET A 133 -2.87 -0.90 -10.92
C MET A 133 -3.48 -2.13 -11.64
N PRO A 134 -2.65 -3.01 -12.22
CA PRO A 134 -3.12 -4.28 -12.77
C PRO A 134 -3.45 -5.27 -11.65
N ASP A 135 -4.14 -6.35 -12.02
CA ASP A 135 -4.37 -7.49 -11.13
C ASP A 135 -3.05 -8.14 -10.68
N VAL A 136 -3.10 -8.82 -9.53
CA VAL A 136 -1.93 -9.48 -8.94
C VAL A 136 -1.69 -10.84 -9.60
N ASP A 137 -0.58 -10.97 -10.34
CA ASP A 137 -0.17 -12.24 -10.95
C ASP A 137 0.43 -13.24 -9.94
N LEU A 138 1.10 -12.74 -8.90
CA LEU A 138 1.86 -13.56 -7.95
C LEU A 138 1.74 -13.02 -6.52
N VAL A 139 1.25 -13.87 -5.62
CA VAL A 139 1.23 -13.62 -4.18
C VAL A 139 2.31 -14.46 -3.51
N ILE A 140 3.24 -13.80 -2.82
CA ILE A 140 4.29 -14.45 -2.03
C ILE A 140 4.01 -14.23 -0.55
N ARG A 141 3.88 -15.33 0.19
CA ARG A 141 3.81 -15.32 1.65
C ARG A 141 4.97 -16.09 2.23
N THR A 142 5.74 -15.44 3.09
CA THR A 142 6.89 -16.05 3.78
C THR A 142 6.46 -16.72 5.09
N ALA A 143 7.42 -17.34 5.78
CA ALA A 143 7.24 -18.02 7.07
C ALA A 143 6.35 -19.29 7.07
N GLY A 144 6.05 -19.87 5.90
CA GLY A 144 5.44 -21.20 5.78
C GLY A 144 3.93 -21.27 5.99
N GLU A 145 3.28 -20.14 6.28
CA GLU A 145 1.84 -20.04 6.48
C GLU A 145 1.08 -20.08 5.15
N VAL A 146 0.05 -20.94 5.04
CA VAL A 146 -0.77 -21.07 3.82
C VAL A 146 -2.15 -20.43 4.04
N ARG A 147 -2.20 -19.11 3.89
CA ARG A 147 -3.42 -18.29 3.98
C ARG A 147 -3.17 -16.92 3.37
N LEU A 148 -4.23 -16.23 2.95
CA LEU A 148 -4.12 -14.86 2.46
C LEU A 148 -4.07 -13.86 3.62
N SER A 149 -4.75 -14.12 4.73
CA SER A 149 -4.89 -13.21 5.89
C SER A 149 -5.70 -11.94 5.63
N ASN A 150 -6.70 -12.04 4.74
CA ASN A 150 -7.60 -11.00 4.21
C ASN A 150 -7.11 -10.51 2.85
#